data_AF-A0A818FKC9-F1
#
_entry.id   AF-A0A818FKC9-F1
#
_cell.length_a   1.000
_cell.length_b   1.000
_cell.length_c   1.000
_cell.angle_alpha   90.00
_cell.angle_beta   90.00
_cell.angle_gamma   90.00
#
_symmetry.space_group_name_H-M   'P 1'
#
loop_
_entity.id
_entity.type
_entity.pdbx_description
1 polymer ?
#
loop_
_entity_poly.entity_id
_entity_poly.type
_entity_poly.pdbx_seq_one_letter_code
_entity_poly.pdbx_strand_id
1 'polypeptide(L)'
;MGLIVGELAASFILKSRETDGSMINENYIPTLTPGYHQMDPTNPIQGFSDPHWGKVKPFFLDFASKFRAPNAVGEIIWIKNKHSTFWRPIIGIRDPQWVPLGAPSFPASVSGHATFGSATFEASRRFYDRDNISFQFQSDEYNGKTIDSNSGRPRPALFRSYASLSAAEQENADSRIYLGVHWRSDALRGQEIGRQVAFEVFRK
;
A
#
# COMPACT_ATOMS: atom_id res chain seq x y z
N MET A 1 24.97 -21.30 -21.15
CA MET A 1 24.66 -21.68 -19.75
C MET A 1 23.72 -20.69 -19.05
N GLY A 2 23.92 -19.37 -19.16
CA GLY A 2 23.03 -18.39 -18.50
C GLY A 2 21.55 -18.46 -18.90
N LEU A 3 21.25 -18.66 -20.19
CA LEU A 3 19.87 -18.78 -20.67
C LEU A 3 19.13 -19.97 -20.05
N ILE A 4 19.75 -21.16 -20.08
CA ILE A 4 19.16 -22.39 -19.52
C ILE A 4 18.91 -22.26 -18.01
N VAL A 5 19.85 -21.67 -17.27
CA VAL A 5 19.69 -21.44 -15.83
C VAL A 5 18.55 -20.45 -15.56
N GLY A 6 18.45 -19.38 -16.36
CA GLY A 6 17.35 -18.41 -16.26
C GLY A 6 15.98 -19.02 -16.56
N GLU A 7 15.88 -19.83 -17.62
CA GLU A 7 14.65 -20.53 -17.99
C GLU A 7 14.20 -21.53 -16.91
N LEU A 8 15.14 -22.29 -16.33
CA LEU A 8 14.85 -23.19 -15.22
C LEU A 8 14.36 -22.41 -14.00
N ALA A 9 15.07 -21.35 -13.60
CA ALA A 9 14.68 -20.53 -12.46
C ALA A 9 13.27 -19.93 -12.65
N ALA A 10 12.99 -19.38 -13.84
CA ALA A 10 11.67 -18.86 -14.18
C ALA A 10 10.59 -19.94 -14.09
N SER A 11 10.87 -21.13 -14.62
CA SER A 11 9.93 -22.26 -14.60
C SER A 11 9.62 -22.72 -13.17
N PHE A 12 10.63 -22.79 -12.30
CA PHE A 12 10.43 -23.10 -10.88
C PHE A 12 9.59 -22.04 -10.17
N ILE A 13 9.85 -20.76 -10.42
CA ILE A 13 9.08 -19.67 -9.80
C ILE A 13 7.62 -19.73 -10.25
N LEU A 14 7.37 -19.82 -11.56
CA LEU A 14 6.02 -19.94 -12.11
C LEU A 14 5.29 -21.15 -11.52
N LYS A 15 5.92 -22.32 -11.51
CA LYS A 15 5.34 -23.54 -10.95
C LYS A 15 5.01 -23.40 -9.46
N SER A 16 5.87 -22.73 -8.70
CA SER A 16 5.64 -22.49 -7.27
C SER A 16 4.48 -21.54 -6.99
N ARG A 17 4.07 -20.73 -7.99
CA ARG A 17 3.08 -19.67 -7.88
C ARG A 17 1.72 -19.99 -8.52
N GLU A 18 1.60 -21.07 -9.29
CA GLU A 18 0.33 -21.49 -9.93
C GLU A 18 -0.87 -21.56 -8.97
N THR A 19 -0.65 -21.92 -7.71
CA THR A 19 -1.70 -22.11 -6.69
C THR A 19 -1.52 -21.21 -5.47
N ASP A 20 -0.90 -20.05 -5.66
CA ASP A 20 -0.56 -19.16 -4.56
C ASP A 20 -1.70 -18.35 -3.99
N GLY A 21 -2.86 -18.41 -4.62
CA GLY A 21 -4.05 -17.66 -4.24
C GLY A 21 -4.20 -16.32 -4.94
N SER A 22 -3.23 -15.83 -5.72
CA SER A 22 -3.31 -14.53 -6.43
C SER A 22 -4.45 -14.47 -7.43
N MET A 23 -4.77 -15.60 -8.06
CA MET A 23 -5.85 -15.74 -9.04
C MET A 23 -7.23 -16.02 -8.44
N ILE A 24 -7.37 -16.06 -7.11
CA ILE A 24 -8.68 -16.21 -6.46
C ILE A 24 -9.49 -14.95 -6.77
N ASN A 25 -10.74 -15.12 -7.18
CA ASN A 25 -11.69 -14.03 -7.30
C ASN A 25 -12.68 -14.12 -6.13
N GLU A 26 -12.59 -13.19 -5.20
CA GLU A 26 -13.46 -13.11 -4.03
C GLU A 26 -14.12 -11.73 -4.01
N ASN A 27 -15.41 -11.70 -3.63
CA ASN A 27 -16.16 -10.46 -3.53
C ASN A 27 -16.20 -9.98 -2.08
N TYR A 28 -15.99 -8.68 -1.89
CA TYR A 28 -16.28 -8.02 -0.62
C TYR A 28 -17.75 -7.60 -0.58
N ILE A 29 -18.45 -7.93 0.51
CA ILE A 29 -19.83 -7.50 0.75
C ILE A 29 -19.78 -6.36 1.79
N PRO A 30 -20.01 -5.09 1.39
CA PRO A 30 -19.98 -3.97 2.32
C PRO A 30 -21.19 -3.96 3.25
N THR A 31 -21.04 -3.25 4.37
CA THR A 31 -22.14 -2.96 5.31
C THR A 31 -22.15 -1.48 5.66
N LEU A 32 -23.32 -0.93 5.97
CA LEU A 32 -23.48 0.46 6.42
C LEU A 32 -23.08 0.65 7.89
N THR A 33 -22.71 -0.41 8.60
CA THR A 33 -22.25 -0.34 9.99
C THR A 33 -21.06 0.63 10.10
N PRO A 34 -21.11 1.63 11.02
CA PRO A 34 -19.98 2.52 11.26
C PRO A 34 -18.70 1.76 11.57
N GLY A 35 -17.58 2.27 11.07
CA GLY A 35 -16.27 1.62 11.19
C GLY A 35 -15.96 0.57 10.12
N TYR A 36 -16.95 0.16 9.30
CA TYR A 36 -16.73 -0.75 8.18
C TYR A 36 -16.54 -0.01 6.85
N HIS A 37 -15.72 -0.58 5.98
CA HIS A 37 -15.46 -0.08 4.64
C HIS A 37 -16.75 -0.15 3.84
N GLN A 38 -17.02 0.97 3.17
CA GLN A 38 -18.24 1.22 2.43
C GLN A 38 -17.87 1.70 1.04
N MET A 39 -18.84 1.58 0.15
CA MET A 39 -18.76 2.11 -1.21
C MET A 39 -18.43 3.61 -1.19
N ASP A 40 -17.59 4.05 -2.10
CA ASP A 40 -17.30 5.47 -2.29
C ASP A 40 -18.57 6.20 -2.78
N PRO A 41 -19.13 7.17 -2.01
CA PRO A 41 -20.33 7.90 -2.42
C PRO A 41 -20.13 8.74 -3.68
N THR A 42 -18.88 9.14 -3.97
CA THR A 42 -18.50 9.95 -5.13
C THR A 42 -18.11 9.11 -6.34
N ASN A 43 -17.84 7.81 -6.13
CA ASN A 43 -17.56 6.85 -7.20
C ASN A 43 -18.16 5.46 -6.92
N PRO A 44 -19.50 5.30 -6.98
CA PRO A 44 -20.18 4.05 -6.60
C PRO A 44 -19.81 2.83 -7.44
N ILE A 45 -19.31 3.05 -8.66
CA ILE A 45 -18.97 1.99 -9.63
C ILE A 45 -17.56 1.42 -9.44
N GLN A 46 -16.75 1.99 -8.53
CA GLN A 46 -15.35 1.60 -8.33
C GLN A 46 -15.18 0.14 -7.86
N GLY A 47 -16.19 -0.42 -7.19
CA GLY A 47 -16.15 -1.78 -6.63
C GLY A 47 -15.17 -1.91 -5.46
N PHE A 48 -14.77 -3.16 -5.17
CA PHE A 48 -13.83 -3.49 -4.11
C PHE A 48 -12.69 -4.36 -4.66
N SER A 49 -11.46 -3.94 -4.42
CA SER A 49 -10.28 -4.60 -4.98
C SER A 49 -9.73 -5.69 -4.07
N ASP A 50 -9.47 -6.85 -4.67
CA ASP A 50 -8.63 -7.94 -4.16
C ASP A 50 -8.81 -8.29 -2.67
N PRO A 51 -10.04 -8.55 -2.18
CA PRO A 51 -10.26 -8.86 -0.78
C PRO A 51 -9.59 -10.18 -0.34
N HIS A 52 -9.20 -11.03 -1.29
CA HIS A 52 -8.45 -12.26 -1.04
C HIS A 52 -6.95 -12.06 -0.86
N TRP A 53 -6.39 -10.86 -1.09
CA TRP A 53 -4.95 -10.68 -1.26
C TRP A 53 -4.10 -11.12 -0.06
N GLY A 54 -4.64 -11.08 1.17
CA GLY A 54 -3.92 -11.57 2.35
C GLY A 54 -3.90 -13.10 2.48
N LYS A 55 -4.55 -13.83 1.57
CA LYS A 55 -4.44 -15.28 1.39
C LYS A 55 -3.33 -15.67 0.42
N VAL A 56 -2.74 -14.70 -0.29
CA VAL A 56 -1.65 -14.97 -1.24
C VAL A 56 -0.41 -15.48 -0.49
N LYS A 57 0.16 -16.59 -0.95
CA LYS A 57 1.41 -17.14 -0.39
C LYS A 57 2.57 -16.18 -0.66
N PRO A 58 3.22 -15.62 0.39
CA PRO A 58 4.35 -14.71 0.20
C PRO A 58 5.59 -15.41 -0.37
N PHE A 59 6.50 -14.64 -0.95
CA PHE A 59 7.79 -15.14 -1.44
C PHE A 59 8.77 -15.47 -0.31
N PHE A 60 8.98 -14.53 0.62
CA PHE A 60 10.02 -14.63 1.65
C PHE A 60 9.48 -14.89 3.06
N LEU A 61 8.20 -14.59 3.31
CA LEU A 61 7.58 -14.69 4.64
C LEU A 61 6.91 -16.06 4.81
N ASP A 62 7.01 -16.65 6.00
CA ASP A 62 6.35 -17.93 6.30
C ASP A 62 4.81 -17.76 6.32
N PHE A 63 4.33 -16.62 6.83
CA PHE A 63 2.93 -16.22 6.78
C PHE A 63 2.79 -14.69 6.92
N ALA A 64 1.99 -14.06 6.06
CA ALA A 64 1.72 -12.62 6.12
C ALA A 64 1.04 -12.21 7.45
N SER A 65 0.36 -13.14 8.11
CA SER A 65 -0.34 -12.88 9.36
C SER A 65 0.56 -12.49 10.55
N LYS A 66 1.89 -12.63 10.43
CA LYS A 66 2.88 -12.24 11.45
C LYS A 66 2.88 -10.72 11.71
N PHE A 67 2.55 -9.91 10.71
CA PHE A 67 2.73 -8.45 10.76
C PHE A 67 1.41 -7.68 10.89
N ARG A 68 0.45 -8.25 11.63
CA ARG A 68 -0.85 -7.57 11.80
C ARG A 68 -0.70 -6.34 12.66
N ALA A 69 -1.49 -5.32 12.34
CA ALA A 69 -1.76 -4.28 13.31
C ALA A 69 -2.53 -4.89 14.50
N PRO A 70 -2.08 -4.70 15.76
CA PRO A 70 -2.96 -4.85 16.89
C PRO A 70 -4.04 -3.78 16.76
N ASN A 71 -5.26 -4.15 17.17
CA ASN A 71 -6.46 -3.36 17.00
C ASN A 71 -6.22 -1.91 17.45
N ALA A 72 -6.36 -0.95 16.54
CA ALA A 72 -6.54 0.44 16.96
C ALA A 72 -7.91 0.55 17.66
N VAL A 73 -8.02 1.44 18.66
CA VAL A 73 -9.29 1.70 19.35
C VAL A 73 -10.33 2.12 18.30
N GLY A 74 -11.31 1.25 18.01
CA GLY A 74 -12.32 1.44 16.96
C GLY A 74 -12.24 0.49 15.76
N GLU A 75 -11.22 -0.36 15.64
CA GLU A 75 -11.20 -1.44 14.64
C GLU A 75 -12.06 -2.62 15.12
N ILE A 76 -13.30 -2.68 14.67
CA ILE A 76 -14.17 -3.84 14.88
C ILE A 76 -13.70 -4.96 13.94
N ILE A 77 -12.91 -5.90 14.47
CA ILE A 77 -12.48 -7.11 13.77
C ILE A 77 -13.21 -8.32 14.37
N TRP A 78 -14.28 -8.74 13.70
CA TRP A 78 -14.83 -10.10 13.73
C TRP A 78 -15.56 -10.26 12.38
N ILE A 79 -15.16 -11.14 11.46
CA ILE A 79 -15.37 -12.59 11.52
C ILE A 79 -14.42 -13.31 10.52
N LYS A 80 -13.79 -14.38 11.02
CA LYS A 80 -13.18 -15.54 10.32
C LYS A 80 -12.05 -15.40 9.28
N ASN A 81 -11.80 -14.28 8.60
CA ASN A 81 -10.75 -14.23 7.55
C ASN A 81 -9.95 -12.92 7.46
N LYS A 82 -9.61 -12.33 8.61
CA LYS A 82 -8.27 -11.75 8.81
C LYS A 82 -7.83 -10.55 7.93
N HIS A 83 -8.73 -9.62 7.59
CA HIS A 83 -8.42 -8.30 7.01
C HIS A 83 -9.10 -7.19 7.82
N SER A 84 -8.47 -6.02 7.93
CA SER A 84 -9.14 -4.84 8.49
C SER A 84 -10.20 -4.37 7.49
N THR A 85 -11.38 -4.06 8.01
CA THR A 85 -12.48 -3.48 7.24
C THR A 85 -12.62 -2.01 7.57
N PHE A 86 -11.58 -1.31 8.05
CA PHE A 86 -11.76 0.05 8.54
C PHE A 86 -12.16 1.01 7.42
N TRP A 87 -13.15 1.87 7.71
CA TRP A 87 -13.68 2.84 6.77
C TRP A 87 -12.67 3.91 6.34
N ARG A 88 -12.87 4.47 5.14
CA ARG A 88 -12.06 5.60 4.66
C ARG A 88 -12.56 6.94 5.22
N PRO A 89 -11.71 7.99 5.23
CA PRO A 89 -12.12 9.32 5.69
C PRO A 89 -13.37 9.87 5.01
N ILE A 90 -13.58 9.59 3.72
CA ILE A 90 -14.79 10.04 2.99
C ILE A 90 -16.10 9.55 3.61
N ILE A 91 -16.07 8.39 4.27
CA ILE A 91 -17.21 7.86 5.03
C ILE A 91 -17.15 8.32 6.48
N GLY A 92 -15.96 8.30 7.09
CA GLY A 92 -15.79 8.55 8.52
C GLY A 92 -15.94 10.01 8.96
N ILE A 93 -15.60 10.98 8.11
CA ILE A 93 -15.73 12.43 8.40
C ILE A 93 -17.20 12.87 8.42
N ARG A 94 -18.08 12.19 7.67
CA ARG A 94 -19.54 12.44 7.62
C ARG A 94 -19.91 13.86 7.21
N ASP A 95 -19.07 14.51 6.41
CA ASP A 95 -19.37 15.78 5.75
C ASP A 95 -19.60 15.53 4.25
N PRO A 96 -20.81 15.72 3.72
CA PRO A 96 -21.10 15.48 2.31
C PRO A 96 -20.44 16.49 1.36
N GLN A 97 -19.92 17.61 1.85
CA GLN A 97 -19.20 18.60 1.04
C GLN A 97 -17.70 18.31 0.98
N TRP A 98 -17.20 17.47 1.87
CA TRP A 98 -15.80 17.10 1.91
C TRP A 98 -15.51 15.92 0.98
N VAL A 99 -14.55 16.08 0.07
CA VAL A 99 -14.17 15.04 -0.91
C VAL A 99 -12.65 14.89 -0.92
N PRO A 100 -12.11 13.66 -0.75
CA PRO A 100 -10.67 13.41 -0.85
C PRO A 100 -10.19 13.45 -2.31
N LEU A 101 -8.88 13.56 -2.50
CA LEU A 101 -8.26 13.49 -3.82
C LEU A 101 -8.07 12.03 -4.26
N GLY A 102 -9.20 11.35 -4.52
CA GLY A 102 -9.27 9.99 -5.07
C GLY A 102 -9.19 8.88 -4.03
N ALA A 103 -10.34 8.46 -3.48
CA ALA A 103 -10.42 7.35 -2.53
C ALA A 103 -10.21 5.99 -3.24
N PRO A 104 -9.29 5.13 -2.77
CA PRO A 104 -9.14 3.78 -3.33
C PRO A 104 -10.24 2.78 -2.91
N SER A 105 -10.48 1.76 -3.74
CA SER A 105 -11.50 0.70 -3.61
C SER A 105 -11.17 -0.41 -2.60
N PHE A 106 -10.50 -0.09 -1.51
CA PHE A 106 -10.16 -1.05 -0.45
C PHE A 106 -10.18 -0.39 0.92
N PRO A 107 -10.23 -1.14 2.03
CA PRO A 107 -10.24 -0.59 3.39
C PRO A 107 -9.06 0.36 3.69
N ALA A 108 -9.25 1.25 4.66
CA ALA A 108 -8.26 2.26 5.01
C ALA A 108 -7.07 1.69 5.81
N SER A 109 -7.31 0.73 6.71
CA SER A 109 -6.26 0.25 7.60
C SER A 109 -5.62 -1.05 7.08
N VAL A 110 -4.30 -1.18 7.05
CA VAL A 110 -3.29 -0.10 7.19
C VAL A 110 -3.02 0.53 5.82
N SER A 111 -2.30 1.66 5.79
CA SER A 111 -1.94 2.28 4.52
C SER A 111 -0.93 1.44 3.74
N GLY A 112 -1.33 0.97 2.55
CA GLY A 112 -0.46 0.22 1.64
C GLY A 112 0.75 1.04 1.18
N HIS A 113 0.56 2.32 0.85
CA HIS A 113 1.67 3.21 0.47
C HIS A 113 2.69 3.33 1.60
N ALA A 114 2.24 3.67 2.82
CA ALA A 114 3.14 3.77 3.97
C ALA A 114 3.85 2.45 4.25
N THR A 115 3.16 1.31 4.10
CA THR A 115 3.74 -0.02 4.33
C THR A 115 4.81 -0.36 3.29
N PHE A 116 4.51 -0.25 1.99
CA PHE A 116 5.45 -0.57 0.92
C PHE A 116 6.61 0.42 0.84
N GLY A 117 6.34 1.72 1.04
CA GLY A 117 7.37 2.75 1.12
C GLY A 117 8.35 2.46 2.24
N SER A 118 7.84 2.17 3.44
CA SER A 118 8.71 1.92 4.60
C SER A 118 9.47 0.60 4.49
N ALA A 119 8.87 -0.45 3.92
CA ALA A 119 9.60 -1.68 3.63
C ALA A 119 10.75 -1.43 2.64
N THR A 120 10.50 -0.64 1.59
CA THR A 120 11.52 -0.27 0.60
C THR A 120 12.65 0.53 1.22
N PHE A 121 12.34 1.63 1.92
CA PHE A 121 13.36 2.49 2.50
C PHE A 121 14.13 1.80 3.63
N GLU A 122 13.48 0.94 4.42
CA GLU A 122 14.16 0.13 5.43
C GLU A 122 15.08 -0.91 4.81
N ALA A 123 14.65 -1.57 3.74
CA ALA A 123 15.52 -2.49 3.00
C ALA A 123 16.75 -1.75 2.43
N SER A 124 16.57 -0.55 1.87
CA SER A 124 17.68 0.28 1.39
C SER A 124 18.62 0.68 2.53
N ARG A 125 18.10 1.13 3.67
CA ARG A 125 18.92 1.46 4.84
C ARG A 125 19.77 0.28 5.30
N ARG A 126 19.21 -0.92 5.33
CA ARG A 126 19.91 -2.15 5.70
C ARG A 126 20.96 -2.57 4.69
N PHE A 127 20.64 -2.46 3.40
CA PHE A 127 21.56 -2.81 2.33
C PHE A 127 22.79 -1.90 2.29
N TYR A 128 22.60 -0.59 2.45
CA TYR A 128 23.67 0.38 2.39
C TYR A 128 24.31 0.69 3.75
N ASP A 129 23.74 0.17 4.84
CA ASP A 129 24.11 0.46 6.23
C ASP A 129 24.13 1.97 6.57
N ARG A 130 23.16 2.72 6.02
CA ARG A 130 23.06 4.19 6.20
C ARG A 130 21.68 4.73 5.83
N ASP A 131 21.23 5.76 6.56
CA ASP A 131 20.00 6.51 6.25
C ASP A 131 20.25 7.80 5.45
N ASN A 132 21.40 8.45 5.66
CA ASN A 132 21.79 9.72 5.04
C ASN A 132 22.21 9.57 3.56
N ILE A 133 21.33 9.00 2.75
CA ILE A 133 21.45 8.97 1.31
C ILE A 133 20.59 10.09 0.76
N SER A 134 21.25 11.15 0.28
CA SER A 134 20.56 12.23 -0.41
C SER A 134 20.30 11.84 -1.87
N PHE A 135 19.10 12.14 -2.36
CA PHE A 135 18.74 11.85 -3.74
C PHE A 135 17.70 12.85 -4.25
N GLN A 136 17.58 12.93 -5.56
CA GLN A 136 16.53 13.66 -6.24
C GLN A 136 15.62 12.68 -6.99
N PHE A 137 14.32 12.90 -6.90
CA PHE A 137 13.30 12.08 -7.51
C PHE A 137 12.41 12.93 -8.43
N GLN A 138 12.14 12.39 -9.62
CA GLN A 138 11.11 12.88 -10.52
C GLN A 138 10.11 11.75 -10.73
N SER A 139 8.83 12.02 -10.50
CA SER A 139 7.80 11.04 -10.82
C SER A 139 7.53 11.01 -12.31
N ASP A 140 7.10 9.86 -12.82
CA ASP A 140 6.58 9.76 -14.19
C ASP A 140 5.39 10.68 -14.42
N GLU A 141 4.62 10.99 -13.37
CA GLU A 141 3.50 11.93 -13.46
C GLU A 141 3.95 13.36 -13.76
N TYR A 142 5.09 13.79 -13.22
CA TYR A 142 5.65 15.13 -13.37
C TYR A 142 7.00 15.08 -14.11
N ASN A 143 7.06 14.33 -15.21
CA ASN A 143 8.25 14.17 -16.05
C ASN A 143 8.32 15.15 -17.24
N GLY A 144 7.40 16.12 -17.32
CA GLY A 144 7.32 17.05 -18.46
C GLY A 144 6.63 16.47 -19.71
N LYS A 145 6.24 15.19 -19.69
CA LYS A 145 5.68 14.46 -20.84
C LYS A 145 4.29 13.90 -20.57
N THR A 146 4.04 13.41 -19.36
CA THR A 146 2.76 12.81 -18.99
C THR A 146 1.64 13.83 -19.09
N ILE A 147 0.59 13.47 -19.84
CA ILE A 147 -0.56 14.34 -20.09
C ILE A 147 -1.48 14.31 -18.88
N ASP A 148 -1.82 15.49 -18.39
CA ASP A 148 -2.82 15.66 -17.34
C ASP A 148 -4.22 15.39 -17.90
N SER A 149 -4.95 14.50 -17.23
CA SER A 149 -6.29 14.07 -17.67
C SER A 149 -7.33 15.18 -17.62
N ASN A 150 -7.13 16.22 -16.80
CA ASN A 150 -8.09 17.30 -16.64
C ASN A 150 -7.85 18.43 -17.67
N SER A 151 -6.60 18.80 -17.88
CA SER A 151 -6.22 19.91 -18.76
C SER A 151 -5.85 19.48 -20.18
N GLY A 152 -5.59 18.18 -20.41
CA GLY A 152 -5.12 17.64 -21.69
C GLY A 152 -3.72 18.10 -22.08
N ARG A 153 -2.94 18.66 -21.15
CA ARG A 153 -1.60 19.22 -21.39
C ARG A 153 -0.54 18.43 -20.62
N PRO A 154 0.73 18.42 -21.08
CA PRO A 154 1.82 17.84 -20.30
C PRO A 154 1.94 18.52 -18.94
N ARG A 155 2.06 17.73 -17.87
CA ARG A 155 2.40 18.26 -16.54
C ARG A 155 3.84 18.78 -16.54
N PRO A 156 4.15 19.83 -15.75
CA PRO A 156 5.51 20.35 -15.67
C PRO A 156 6.48 19.29 -15.13
N ALA A 157 7.75 19.41 -15.51
CA ALA A 157 8.82 18.62 -14.94
C ALA A 157 9.12 19.10 -13.51
N LEU A 158 8.80 18.29 -12.50
CA LEU A 158 9.08 18.61 -11.09
C LEU A 158 10.03 17.59 -10.48
N PHE A 159 10.94 18.10 -9.65
CA PHE A 159 11.90 17.31 -8.91
C PHE A 159 11.70 17.53 -7.41
N ARG A 160 11.73 16.45 -6.63
CA ARG A 160 11.77 16.46 -5.17
C ARG A 160 13.15 16.01 -4.71
N SER A 161 13.76 16.77 -3.81
CA SER A 161 15.06 16.44 -3.23
C SER A 161 14.87 15.99 -1.78
N TYR A 162 15.49 14.87 -1.42
CA TYR A 162 15.47 14.33 -0.08
C TYR A 162 16.89 14.26 0.47
N ALA A 163 17.05 14.64 1.74
CA ALA A 163 18.33 14.57 2.42
C ALA A 163 18.67 13.15 2.93
N SER A 164 17.64 12.32 3.20
CA SER A 164 17.78 10.97 3.70
C SER A 164 16.64 10.05 3.22
N LEU A 165 16.82 8.74 3.39
CA LEU A 165 15.79 7.74 3.09
C LEU A 165 14.59 7.89 4.03
N SER A 166 14.82 8.16 5.32
CA SER A 166 13.75 8.44 6.29
C SER A 166 12.91 9.67 5.94
N ALA A 167 13.50 10.72 5.36
CA ALA A 167 12.73 11.89 4.92
C ALA A 167 11.76 11.53 3.79
N ALA A 168 12.22 10.72 2.83
CA ALA A 168 11.38 10.25 1.72
C ALA A 168 10.30 9.25 2.18
N GLU A 169 10.62 8.37 3.12
CA GLU A 169 9.66 7.46 3.75
C GLU A 169 8.53 8.23 4.45
N GLN A 170 8.87 9.28 5.20
CA GLN A 170 7.88 10.09 5.90
C GLN A 170 6.99 10.84 4.92
N GLU A 171 7.56 11.48 3.89
CA GLU A 171 6.75 12.16 2.86
C GLU A 171 5.85 11.18 2.12
N ASN A 172 6.31 9.95 1.85
CA ASN A 172 5.50 8.90 1.25
C ASN A 172 4.27 8.55 2.12
N ALA A 173 4.45 8.40 3.43
CA ALA A 173 3.35 8.14 4.36
C ALA A 173 2.40 9.35 4.49
N ASP A 174 2.96 10.56 4.64
CA ASP A 174 2.22 11.81 4.83
C ASP A 174 1.38 12.17 3.60
N SER A 175 1.85 11.83 2.40
CA SER A 175 1.12 12.05 1.15
C SER A 175 -0.32 11.50 1.21
N ARG A 176 -0.54 10.43 1.95
CA ARG A 176 -1.86 9.79 2.07
C ARG A 176 -2.82 10.55 2.97
N ILE A 177 -2.28 11.34 3.88
CA ILE A 177 -3.05 12.25 4.74
C ILE A 177 -3.41 13.49 3.94
N TYR A 178 -2.47 14.04 3.15
CA TYR A 178 -2.73 15.19 2.29
C TYR A 178 -3.77 14.90 1.21
N LEU A 179 -3.84 13.67 0.70
CA LEU A 179 -4.90 13.24 -0.21
C LEU A 179 -6.25 12.99 0.49
N GLY A 180 -6.30 12.95 1.83
CA GLY A 180 -7.50 12.64 2.59
C GLY A 180 -7.94 11.17 2.50
N VAL A 181 -7.06 10.24 2.11
CA VAL A 181 -7.49 8.85 1.84
C VAL A 181 -7.23 7.88 2.99
N HIS A 182 -6.42 8.28 3.96
CA HIS A 182 -6.03 7.49 5.13
C HIS A 182 -6.06 8.32 6.40
N TRP A 183 -6.28 7.65 7.53
CA TRP A 183 -6.09 8.24 8.85
C TRP A 183 -4.60 8.28 9.19
N ARG A 184 -4.18 9.22 10.04
CA ARG A 184 -2.79 9.32 10.50
C ARG A 184 -2.32 8.01 11.15
N SER A 185 -3.19 7.34 11.90
CA SER A 185 -2.95 6.02 12.50
C SER A 185 -2.63 4.95 11.45
N ASP A 186 -3.33 4.94 10.31
CA ASP A 186 -3.11 3.95 9.24
C ASP A 186 -1.73 4.11 8.63
N ALA A 187 -1.29 5.37 8.45
CA ALA A 187 0.02 5.70 7.91
C ALA A 187 1.13 5.28 8.89
N LEU A 188 1.07 5.75 10.14
CA LEU A 188 2.07 5.42 11.17
C LEU A 188 2.19 3.91 11.39
N ARG A 189 1.05 3.22 11.45
CA ARG A 189 1.05 1.76 11.64
C ARG A 189 1.56 1.02 10.40
N GLY A 190 1.24 1.53 9.21
CA GLY A 190 1.81 1.03 7.97
C GLY A 190 3.33 1.13 7.95
N GLN A 191 3.89 2.27 8.38
CA GLN A 191 5.36 2.43 8.46
C GLN A 191 6.00 1.43 9.42
N GLU A 192 5.38 1.21 10.57
CA GLU A 192 5.86 0.21 11.54
C GLU A 192 5.87 -1.20 10.95
N ILE A 193 4.77 -1.61 10.30
CA ILE A 193 4.67 -2.92 9.67
C ILE A 193 5.69 -3.07 8.53
N GLY A 194 5.85 -2.05 7.69
CA GLY A 194 6.79 -2.06 6.58
C GLY A 194 8.23 -2.27 7.06
N ARG A 195 8.64 -1.55 8.11
CA ARG A 195 9.97 -1.71 8.72
C ARG A 195 10.18 -3.12 9.30
N GLN A 196 9.17 -3.69 9.95
CA GLN A 196 9.23 -5.07 10.46
C GLN A 196 9.34 -6.11 9.34
N VAL A 197 8.62 -5.92 8.22
CA VAL A 197 8.72 -6.80 7.05
C VAL A 197 10.14 -6.78 6.48
N ALA A 198 10.71 -5.58 6.27
CA ALA A 198 12.09 -5.45 5.78
C ALA A 198 13.10 -6.09 6.74
N PHE A 199 12.96 -5.87 8.06
CA PHE A 199 13.80 -6.54 9.06
C PHE A 199 13.77 -8.07 8.92
N GLU A 200 12.59 -8.65 8.75
CA GLU A 200 12.43 -10.11 8.65
C GLU A 200 12.96 -10.68 7.33
N VAL A 201 12.87 -9.93 6.23
CA VAL A 201 13.49 -10.32 4.94
C VAL A 201 15.01 -10.41 5.07
N PHE A 202 15.65 -9.46 5.76
CA PHE A 202 17.12 -9.43 5.94
C PHE A 202 17.64 -10.46 6.96
N ARG A 203 16.75 -11.18 7.67
CA ARG A 203 17.13 -12.27 8.57
C ARG A 203 17.25 -13.62 7.89
N LYS A 204 16.75 -13.75 6.66
CA LYS A 204 16.79 -14.99 5.86
C LYS A 204 17.96 -14.94 4.88
#